data_AF-A0A953YR64-F1
#
_entry.id   AF-A0A953YR64-F1
#
_cell.length_a   1.000
_cell.length_b   1.000
_cell.length_c   1.000
_cell.angle_alpha   90.00
_cell.angle_beta   90.00
_cell.angle_gamma   90.00
#
_symmetry.space_group_name_H-M   'P 1'
#
loop_
_entity.id
_entity.type
_entity.pdbx_description
1 polymer ?
#
loop_
_entity_poly.entity_id
_entity_poly.type
_entity_poly.pdbx_seq_one_letter_code
_entity_poly.pdbx_strand_id
1 'polypeptide(L)'
;MPRQGGLRSGALGIAATWLFAFLLPADAGAQSPADLYGTMADACATEPEVDFLDVDALSDGELAALMDAVAAVLGEEAAAVPAQLDDPVEVMLGAGMEEAPLRQWVRDHTTLVAYAGHLRSPVTTLMEGAGNSLDRSLLLAEMMYLAGFDVRLAHRTLDDGQIDALLAAAGGGAEAAAPPEPADSGADVQGLATAIGVEPSVVAAYADAQTAAGADCDAALAALIDEQSDRLAGMIPAEALEAAAEAAAARQRAALADHWWVQYSLGGDWSDLDPSAEEVGDGAPEAVFARPDLPADLDHRLALRVVADRWDGQELHSETLVAAELPVAEAAYQPITLDIGPLPGSPETGATMEEVLAAHTAWVPAIGIGEDTLIDLAVSDTGETREAAEAVQEQIEGLSDTGGGLLGGGALGGGAGGQEADDAATTLVAVRLEVEITGPGAEPHLATRTIYDYFGGAGAEASTEVVMDDAARVERAASLLVSDEIAVTTGTIPAALAARGAAEDMAAVLAVLSGLLSGERPEIEPVSAHSIALDWAADRPSGLRQADMASPTVLIVHHHAGQDPAGASAIDIV
;
A
#
# COMPACT_ATOMS: atom_id res chain seq x y z
N MET A 1 -16.97 -38.75 -6.16
CA MET A 1 -17.30 -37.54 -6.96
C MET A 1 -18.33 -36.73 -6.17
N PRO A 2 -17.90 -35.81 -5.30
CA PRO A 2 -18.83 -34.91 -4.63
C PRO A 2 -19.32 -33.84 -5.62
N ARG A 3 -20.46 -33.22 -5.30
CA ARG A 3 -21.30 -32.40 -6.19
C ARG A 3 -20.60 -31.09 -6.59
N GLN A 4 -20.38 -30.91 -7.90
CA GLN A 4 -19.93 -29.64 -8.52
C GLN A 4 -20.86 -28.43 -8.25
N GLY A 5 -22.10 -28.65 -7.77
CA GLY A 5 -23.08 -27.58 -7.57
C GLY A 5 -22.78 -26.60 -6.43
N GLY A 6 -21.93 -26.94 -5.45
CA GLY A 6 -21.62 -26.05 -4.32
C GLY A 6 -20.52 -25.00 -4.62
N LEU A 7 -19.56 -25.34 -5.48
CA LEU A 7 -18.52 -24.42 -5.94
C LEU A 7 -19.09 -23.34 -6.87
N ARG A 8 -20.10 -23.70 -7.67
CA ARG A 8 -20.76 -22.80 -8.62
C ARG A 8 -21.44 -21.64 -7.90
N SER A 9 -22.28 -21.90 -6.90
CA SER A 9 -23.00 -20.85 -6.17
C SER A 9 -22.10 -19.99 -5.26
N GLY A 10 -21.00 -20.53 -4.75
CA GLY A 10 -20.03 -19.77 -3.95
C GLY A 10 -19.18 -18.81 -4.80
N ALA A 11 -18.61 -19.29 -5.91
CA ALA A 11 -17.81 -18.46 -6.80
C ALA A 11 -18.64 -17.42 -7.57
N LEU A 12 -19.87 -17.75 -7.97
CA LEU A 12 -20.82 -16.82 -8.57
C LEU A 12 -21.25 -15.71 -7.62
N GLY A 13 -21.52 -16.06 -6.36
CA GLY A 13 -21.83 -15.08 -5.32
C GLY A 13 -20.66 -14.13 -5.09
N ILE A 14 -19.43 -14.64 -4.96
CA ILE A 14 -18.24 -13.81 -4.75
C ILE A 14 -17.93 -12.94 -5.97
N ALA A 15 -18.00 -13.45 -7.20
CA ALA A 15 -17.72 -12.67 -8.40
C ALA A 15 -18.75 -11.57 -8.67
N ALA A 16 -20.05 -11.86 -8.48
CA ALA A 16 -21.10 -10.84 -8.59
C ALA A 16 -20.99 -9.84 -7.44
N THR A 17 -20.79 -10.29 -6.20
CA THR A 17 -20.55 -9.39 -5.07
C THR A 17 -19.29 -8.57 -5.25
N TRP A 18 -18.19 -9.08 -5.81
CA TRP A 18 -16.97 -8.29 -6.08
C TRP A 18 -17.13 -7.29 -7.22
N LEU A 19 -17.80 -7.68 -8.31
CA LEU A 19 -18.11 -6.77 -9.42
C LEU A 19 -19.00 -5.59 -8.97
N PHE A 20 -19.79 -5.78 -7.90
CA PHE A 20 -20.65 -4.74 -7.31
C PHE A 20 -20.09 -4.11 -6.01
N ALA A 21 -19.19 -4.76 -5.28
CA ALA A 21 -18.61 -4.29 -4.00
C ALA A 21 -17.36 -3.43 -4.19
N PHE A 22 -16.72 -3.45 -5.35
CA PHE A 22 -15.67 -2.48 -5.71
C PHE A 22 -16.20 -1.03 -5.84
N LEU A 23 -17.45 -0.78 -5.43
CA LEU A 23 -18.13 0.51 -5.47
C LEU A 23 -18.72 0.92 -4.09
N LEU A 24 -18.51 0.18 -2.98
CA LEU A 24 -19.16 0.45 -1.67
C LEU A 24 -18.39 -0.05 -0.42
N PRO A 25 -18.53 0.59 0.77
CA PRO A 25 -18.11 0.02 2.07
C PRO A 25 -19.24 -0.75 2.81
N ALA A 26 -18.86 -1.76 3.62
CA ALA A 26 -19.75 -2.71 4.31
C ALA A 26 -20.29 -2.23 5.68
N ASP A 27 -21.51 -2.68 6.00
CA ASP A 27 -22.36 -2.26 7.12
C ASP A 27 -22.03 -2.99 8.46
N ALA A 28 -21.96 -2.24 9.58
CA ALA A 28 -21.78 -2.79 10.93
C ALA A 28 -22.60 -2.03 11.99
N GLY A 29 -23.52 -2.75 12.66
CA GLY A 29 -24.33 -2.21 13.75
C GLY A 29 -23.77 -2.51 15.15
N ALA A 30 -23.55 -1.46 15.97
CA ALA A 30 -23.92 -1.37 17.41
C ALA A 30 -23.57 0.03 18.01
N GLN A 31 -24.33 0.46 19.04
CA GLN A 31 -24.55 1.86 19.44
C GLN A 31 -23.46 2.54 20.29
N SER A 32 -22.79 3.56 19.73
CA SER A 32 -22.44 4.92 20.21
C SER A 32 -21.35 5.46 19.25
N PRO A 33 -21.03 6.77 19.22
CA PRO A 33 -20.76 7.50 17.95
C PRO A 33 -21.61 7.18 16.69
N ALA A 34 -22.62 6.33 16.81
CA ALA A 34 -23.31 5.67 15.70
C ALA A 34 -24.19 6.60 14.85
N ASP A 35 -24.61 7.76 15.35
CA ASP A 35 -25.49 8.65 14.58
C ASP A 35 -24.73 9.39 13.46
N LEU A 36 -23.45 9.73 13.68
CA LEU A 36 -22.60 10.39 12.68
C LEU A 36 -22.11 9.39 11.63
N TYR A 37 -21.59 8.24 12.08
CA TYR A 37 -21.19 7.16 11.16
C TYR A 37 -22.38 6.53 10.45
N GLY A 38 -23.54 6.41 11.11
CA GLY A 38 -24.76 5.92 10.49
C GLY A 38 -25.28 6.83 9.39
N THR A 39 -25.18 8.16 9.54
CA THR A 39 -25.57 9.10 8.47
C THR A 39 -24.62 9.03 7.28
N MET A 40 -23.31 8.83 7.51
CA MET A 40 -22.34 8.62 6.45
C MET A 40 -22.56 7.27 5.76
N ALA A 41 -22.73 6.19 6.53
CA ALA A 41 -23.03 4.86 6.00
C ALA A 41 -24.34 4.87 5.19
N ASP A 42 -25.40 5.51 5.69
CA ASP A 42 -26.68 5.65 4.97
C ASP A 42 -26.53 6.45 3.66
N ALA A 43 -25.66 7.47 3.64
CA ALA A 43 -25.39 8.28 2.45
C ALA A 43 -24.55 7.51 1.41
N CYS A 44 -23.58 6.71 1.86
CA CYS A 44 -22.73 5.92 0.97
C CYS A 44 -23.38 4.57 0.57
N ALA A 45 -24.37 4.07 1.31
CA ALA A 45 -25.00 2.76 1.09
C ALA A 45 -26.30 2.80 0.26
N THR A 46 -26.72 3.96 -0.27
CA THR A 46 -27.90 4.01 -1.15
C THR A 46 -27.63 3.33 -2.49
N GLU A 47 -27.90 2.03 -2.57
CA GLU A 47 -27.87 1.27 -3.80
C GLU A 47 -29.05 1.67 -4.71
N PRO A 48 -28.81 1.99 -5.99
CA PRO A 48 -29.89 2.03 -6.95
C PRO A 48 -30.39 0.58 -7.16
N GLU A 49 -31.62 0.28 -6.74
CA GLU A 49 -32.29 -0.99 -7.09
C GLU A 49 -32.43 -1.07 -8.61
N VAL A 50 -31.51 -1.79 -9.25
CA VAL A 50 -31.58 -2.05 -10.69
C VAL A 50 -31.34 -3.53 -10.93
N ASP A 51 -32.39 -4.19 -11.42
CA ASP A 51 -32.41 -5.61 -11.75
C ASP A 51 -31.74 -5.82 -13.12
N PHE A 52 -30.40 -5.82 -13.15
CA PHE A 52 -29.63 -5.75 -14.40
C PHE A 52 -29.57 -7.07 -15.18
N LEU A 53 -29.36 -8.20 -14.51
CA LEU A 53 -29.10 -9.49 -15.16
C LEU A 53 -29.47 -10.67 -14.24
N ASP A 54 -30.26 -11.62 -14.75
CA ASP A 54 -30.47 -12.93 -14.11
C ASP A 54 -29.22 -13.80 -14.34
N VAL A 55 -28.16 -13.56 -13.56
CA VAL A 55 -26.89 -14.30 -13.65
C VAL A 55 -27.06 -15.80 -13.45
N ASP A 56 -28.10 -16.21 -12.72
CA ASP A 56 -28.45 -17.63 -12.51
C ASP A 56 -28.97 -18.29 -13.80
N ALA A 57 -29.41 -17.51 -14.78
CA ALA A 57 -29.86 -18.01 -16.08
C ALA A 57 -28.72 -18.25 -17.08
N LEU A 58 -27.51 -17.75 -16.83
CA LEU A 58 -26.35 -17.90 -17.73
C LEU A 58 -25.68 -19.27 -17.55
N SER A 59 -25.28 -19.90 -18.65
CA SER A 59 -24.36 -21.05 -18.61
C SER A 59 -22.93 -20.62 -18.26
N ASP A 60 -22.07 -21.57 -17.83
CA ASP A 60 -20.68 -21.23 -17.47
C ASP A 60 -19.92 -20.58 -18.64
N GLY A 61 -20.21 -21.01 -19.87
CA GLY A 61 -19.60 -20.43 -21.07
C GLY A 61 -20.14 -19.04 -21.44
N GLU A 62 -21.41 -18.76 -21.14
CA GLU A 62 -21.98 -17.42 -21.32
C GLU A 62 -21.45 -16.45 -20.25
N LEU A 63 -21.28 -16.93 -19.02
CA LEU A 63 -20.70 -16.16 -17.94
C LEU A 63 -19.21 -15.87 -18.16
N ALA A 64 -18.42 -16.88 -18.58
CA ALA A 64 -17.01 -16.67 -18.93
C ALA A 64 -16.86 -15.65 -20.07
N ALA A 65 -17.67 -15.76 -21.13
CA ALA A 65 -17.67 -14.79 -22.22
C ALA A 65 -18.07 -13.38 -21.77
N LEU A 66 -18.99 -13.26 -20.80
CA LEU A 66 -19.35 -11.98 -20.17
C LEU A 66 -18.18 -11.40 -19.39
N MET A 67 -17.51 -12.21 -18.55
CA MET A 67 -16.33 -11.80 -17.78
C MET A 67 -15.19 -11.33 -18.69
N ASP A 68 -14.90 -12.07 -19.78
CA ASP A 68 -13.89 -11.68 -20.77
C ASP A 68 -14.24 -10.34 -21.43
N ALA A 69 -15.53 -10.13 -21.76
CA ALA A 69 -15.97 -8.89 -22.40
C ALA A 69 -15.87 -7.69 -21.45
N VAL A 70 -16.21 -7.87 -20.16
CA VAL A 70 -16.04 -6.82 -19.14
C VAL A 70 -14.55 -6.54 -18.89
N ALA A 71 -13.72 -7.58 -18.77
CA ALA A 71 -12.27 -7.42 -18.61
C ALA A 71 -11.64 -6.65 -19.79
N ALA A 72 -12.09 -6.91 -21.02
CA ALA A 72 -11.63 -6.18 -22.20
C ALA A 72 -12.00 -4.69 -22.15
N VAL A 73 -13.22 -4.34 -21.73
CA VAL A 73 -13.64 -2.94 -21.56
C VAL A 73 -12.80 -2.25 -20.48
N LEU A 74 -12.62 -2.89 -19.32
CA LEU A 74 -11.78 -2.36 -18.25
C LEU A 74 -10.33 -2.13 -18.70
N GLY A 75 -9.77 -3.07 -19.47
CA GLY A 75 -8.43 -2.91 -20.05
C GLY A 75 -8.33 -1.76 -21.07
N GLU A 76 -9.38 -1.51 -21.86
CA GLU A 76 -9.43 -0.35 -22.77
C GLU A 76 -9.52 0.98 -22.02
N GLU A 77 -10.34 1.05 -20.96
CA GLU A 77 -10.45 2.22 -20.08
C GLU A 77 -9.13 2.50 -19.36
N ALA A 78 -8.48 1.47 -18.81
CA ALA A 78 -7.16 1.58 -18.19
C ALA A 78 -6.12 2.13 -19.19
N ALA A 79 -6.11 1.62 -20.43
CA ALA A 79 -5.22 2.09 -21.47
C ALA A 79 -5.54 3.50 -21.99
N ALA A 80 -6.74 4.03 -21.73
CA ALA A 80 -7.14 5.39 -22.09
C ALA A 80 -6.62 6.45 -21.12
N VAL A 81 -6.24 6.05 -19.90
CA VAL A 81 -5.65 6.96 -18.92
C VAL A 81 -4.32 7.49 -19.45
N PRO A 82 -4.13 8.82 -19.56
CA PRO A 82 -2.95 9.38 -20.20
C PRO A 82 -1.66 8.94 -19.50
N ALA A 83 -0.75 8.30 -20.24
CA ALA A 83 0.59 7.94 -19.76
C ALA A 83 1.39 9.15 -19.22
N GLN A 84 1.01 10.38 -19.59
CA GLN A 84 1.59 11.63 -19.06
C GLN A 84 1.41 11.79 -17.55
N LEU A 85 0.53 10.99 -16.91
CA LEU A 85 0.33 11.03 -15.47
C LEU A 85 1.44 10.33 -14.69
N ASP A 86 2.18 9.40 -15.30
CA ASP A 86 3.17 8.58 -14.62
C ASP A 86 4.43 8.27 -15.45
N ASP A 87 4.48 8.67 -16.72
CA ASP A 87 5.65 8.53 -17.59
C ASP A 87 6.33 9.89 -17.90
N PRO A 88 7.49 10.18 -17.29
CA PRO A 88 8.27 11.38 -17.58
C PRO A 88 8.65 11.54 -19.06
N VAL A 89 8.76 10.45 -19.82
CA VAL A 89 9.08 10.49 -21.26
C VAL A 89 7.93 11.12 -22.03
N GLU A 90 6.69 10.70 -21.77
CA GLU A 90 5.50 11.22 -22.46
C GLU A 90 5.27 12.69 -22.12
N VAL A 91 5.51 13.08 -20.86
CA VAL A 91 5.47 14.49 -20.45
C VAL A 91 6.54 15.30 -21.18
N MET A 92 7.77 14.82 -21.24
CA MET A 92 8.87 15.48 -21.95
C MET A 92 8.53 15.66 -23.45
N LEU A 93 7.96 14.63 -24.09
CA LEU A 93 7.54 14.71 -25.49
C LEU A 93 6.41 15.75 -25.70
N GLY A 94 5.46 15.85 -24.76
CA GLY A 94 4.37 16.81 -24.80
C GLY A 94 4.79 18.25 -24.50
N ALA A 95 5.66 18.46 -23.52
CA ALA A 95 6.16 19.77 -23.11
C ALA A 95 7.18 20.36 -24.09
N GLY A 96 7.91 19.49 -24.79
CA GLY A 96 9.03 19.84 -25.69
C GLY A 96 10.39 19.53 -25.06
N MET A 97 11.37 19.18 -25.89
CA MET A 97 12.70 18.71 -25.46
C MET A 97 13.73 19.85 -25.22
N GLU A 98 13.28 21.06 -24.91
CA GLU A 98 14.12 22.23 -24.66
C GLU A 98 14.09 22.60 -23.16
N GLU A 99 15.14 23.22 -22.64
CA GLU A 99 15.31 23.47 -21.19
C GLU A 99 14.20 24.35 -20.60
N ALA A 100 13.81 25.41 -21.30
CA ALA A 100 12.85 26.39 -20.78
C ALA A 100 11.41 25.83 -20.74
N PRO A 101 10.91 25.15 -21.79
CA PRO A 101 9.64 24.43 -21.73
C PRO A 101 9.59 23.35 -20.63
N LEU A 102 10.64 22.54 -20.46
CA LEU A 102 10.69 21.50 -19.42
C LEU A 102 10.62 22.11 -18.01
N ARG A 103 11.43 23.14 -17.73
CA ARG A 103 11.35 23.87 -16.45
C ARG A 103 9.96 24.44 -16.21
N GLN A 104 9.42 25.11 -17.21
CA GLN A 104 8.10 25.72 -17.11
C GLN A 104 7.04 24.66 -16.82
N TRP A 105 7.10 23.51 -17.48
CA TRP A 105 6.16 22.42 -17.25
C TRP A 105 6.21 21.96 -15.79
N VAL A 106 7.39 21.64 -15.25
CA VAL A 106 7.52 21.21 -13.84
C VAL A 106 7.01 22.29 -12.89
N ARG A 107 7.36 23.56 -13.13
CA ARG A 107 6.87 24.68 -12.31
C ARG A 107 5.35 24.78 -12.30
N ASP A 108 4.72 24.64 -13.47
CA ASP A 108 3.30 24.91 -13.68
C ASP A 108 2.41 23.69 -13.31
N HIS A 109 2.99 22.47 -13.27
CA HIS A 109 2.25 21.21 -13.01
C HIS A 109 2.65 20.52 -11.70
N THR A 110 3.57 21.10 -10.92
CA THR A 110 3.91 20.59 -9.59
C THR A 110 3.86 21.67 -8.53
N THR A 111 3.30 21.33 -7.37
CA THR A 111 3.21 22.21 -6.19
C THR A 111 4.44 22.07 -5.31
N LEU A 112 5.00 23.19 -4.86
CA LEU A 112 6.09 23.19 -3.87
C LEU A 112 5.54 22.84 -2.49
N VAL A 113 6.02 21.74 -1.91
CA VAL A 113 5.67 21.30 -0.55
C VAL A 113 6.94 21.28 0.31
N ALA A 114 6.87 21.79 1.53
CA ALA A 114 8.04 21.93 2.38
C ALA A 114 8.24 20.71 3.31
N TYR A 115 9.28 19.92 3.02
CA TYR A 115 9.84 18.90 3.90
C TYR A 115 11.33 18.72 3.59
N ALA A 116 12.09 18.13 4.51
CA ALA A 116 13.53 17.94 4.36
C ALA A 116 13.86 16.69 3.53
N GLY A 117 14.89 16.80 2.69
CA GLY A 117 15.47 15.73 1.87
C GLY A 117 14.55 15.11 0.83
N HIS A 118 14.87 13.88 0.41
CA HIS A 118 14.27 13.16 -0.70
C HIS A 118 13.18 12.21 -0.20
N LEU A 119 11.93 12.51 -0.56
CA LEU A 119 10.76 11.71 -0.19
C LEU A 119 10.13 11.06 -1.43
N ARG A 120 10.16 11.75 -2.57
CA ARG A 120 9.53 11.33 -3.82
C ARG A 120 10.55 11.16 -4.92
N SER A 121 10.43 10.04 -5.62
CA SER A 121 11.10 9.82 -6.90
C SER A 121 10.58 10.78 -7.99
N PRO A 122 11.27 10.91 -9.14
CA PRO A 122 10.75 11.63 -10.29
C PRO A 122 9.33 11.22 -10.70
N VAL A 123 9.06 9.91 -10.74
CA VAL A 123 7.76 9.35 -11.13
C VAL A 123 6.68 9.72 -10.11
N THR A 124 6.95 9.55 -8.81
CA THR A 124 5.96 9.91 -7.78
C THR A 124 5.73 11.42 -7.66
N THR A 125 6.75 12.25 -7.90
CA THR A 125 6.59 13.71 -8.01
C THR A 125 5.69 14.09 -9.18
N LEU A 126 5.82 13.39 -10.31
CA LEU A 126 4.97 13.54 -11.48
C LEU A 126 3.53 13.11 -11.19
N MET A 127 3.35 11.90 -10.66
CA MET A 127 2.03 11.35 -10.32
C MET A 127 1.29 12.26 -9.34
N GLU A 128 1.93 12.67 -8.26
CA GLU A 128 1.26 13.45 -7.22
C GLU A 128 1.12 14.94 -7.56
N GLY A 129 1.87 15.43 -8.56
CA GLY A 129 1.91 16.86 -8.88
C GLY A 129 2.41 17.71 -7.72
N ALA A 130 3.27 17.18 -6.87
CA ALA A 130 3.77 17.84 -5.67
C ALA A 130 5.14 17.33 -5.26
N GLY A 131 5.95 18.20 -4.64
CA GLY A 131 7.22 17.84 -4.04
C GLY A 131 7.98 19.04 -3.48
N ASN A 132 9.04 18.81 -2.70
CA ASN A 132 9.94 19.87 -2.28
C ASN A 132 10.87 20.30 -3.43
N SER A 133 11.82 21.20 -3.16
CA SER A 133 12.78 21.65 -4.18
C SER A 133 13.65 20.52 -4.73
N LEU A 134 14.01 19.53 -3.91
CA LEU A 134 14.83 18.39 -4.32
C LEU A 134 14.05 17.46 -5.26
N ASP A 135 12.86 17.05 -4.86
CA ASP A 135 12.01 16.12 -5.61
C ASP A 135 11.59 16.71 -6.97
N ARG A 136 11.22 18.00 -6.99
CA ARG A 136 10.93 18.73 -8.24
C ARG A 136 12.16 18.89 -9.13
N SER A 137 13.35 19.06 -8.53
CA SER A 137 14.61 19.13 -9.28
C SER A 137 15.03 17.77 -9.83
N LEU A 138 14.76 16.68 -9.11
CA LEU A 138 14.97 15.32 -9.58
C LEU A 138 14.09 15.01 -10.79
N LEU A 139 12.80 15.38 -10.75
CA LEU A 139 11.90 15.27 -11.90
C LEU A 139 12.42 16.09 -13.10
N LEU A 140 12.79 17.35 -12.90
CA LEU A 140 13.33 18.19 -13.97
C LEU A 140 14.64 17.60 -14.55
N ALA A 141 15.54 17.12 -13.69
CA ALA A 141 16.78 16.49 -14.09
C ALA A 141 16.53 15.21 -14.91
N GLU A 142 15.54 14.39 -14.53
CA GLU A 142 15.13 13.20 -15.27
C GLU A 142 14.69 13.57 -16.69
N MET A 143 13.74 14.51 -16.81
CA MET A 143 13.22 14.94 -18.10
C MET A 143 14.30 15.55 -19.00
N MET A 144 15.20 16.36 -18.43
CA MET A 144 16.33 16.93 -19.17
C MET A 144 17.34 15.87 -19.61
N TYR A 145 17.65 14.89 -18.76
CA TYR A 145 18.52 13.78 -19.13
C TYR A 145 17.92 12.97 -20.29
N LEU A 146 16.62 12.67 -20.23
CA LEU A 146 15.90 11.98 -21.30
C LEU A 146 15.89 12.78 -22.61
N ALA A 147 15.86 14.11 -22.53
CA ALA A 147 16.02 15.02 -23.67
C ALA A 147 17.48 15.12 -24.20
N GLY A 148 18.43 14.44 -23.55
CA GLY A 148 19.83 14.35 -23.98
C GLY A 148 20.75 15.42 -23.41
N PHE A 149 20.33 16.17 -22.38
CA PHE A 149 21.18 17.12 -21.67
C PHE A 149 22.10 16.41 -20.66
N ASP A 150 23.31 16.95 -20.49
CA ASP A 150 24.18 16.58 -19.37
C ASP A 150 23.78 17.43 -18.16
N VAL A 151 23.31 16.78 -17.10
CA VAL A 151 22.66 17.41 -15.94
C VAL A 151 23.28 16.97 -14.62
N ARG A 152 23.20 17.86 -13.63
CA ARG A 152 23.55 17.59 -12.25
C ARG A 152 22.64 18.39 -11.32
N LEU A 153 22.57 17.99 -10.06
CA LEU A 153 21.87 18.75 -9.03
C LEU A 153 22.82 19.73 -8.36
N ALA A 154 22.27 20.87 -7.96
CA ALA A 154 22.94 21.91 -7.24
C ALA A 154 22.15 22.25 -5.97
N HIS A 155 22.87 22.52 -4.88
CA HIS A 155 22.29 22.75 -3.56
C HIS A 155 22.89 24.00 -2.91
N ARG A 156 22.07 24.71 -2.13
CA ARG A 156 22.50 25.77 -1.22
C ARG A 156 21.52 25.97 -0.07
N THR A 157 22.01 26.57 0.99
CA THR A 157 21.18 27.17 2.02
C THR A 157 20.63 28.55 1.58
N LEU A 158 19.32 28.76 1.69
CA LEU A 158 18.67 30.05 1.44
C LEU A 158 18.65 30.96 2.68
N ASP A 159 18.67 32.27 2.45
CA ASP A 159 18.41 33.25 3.51
C ASP A 159 16.91 33.47 3.77
N ASP A 160 16.57 34.11 4.88
CA ASP A 160 15.18 34.37 5.27
C ASP A 160 14.37 35.13 4.22
N GLY A 161 15.00 36.04 3.47
CA GLY A 161 14.32 36.82 2.43
C GLY A 161 14.01 35.99 1.20
N GLN A 162 14.89 35.06 0.84
CA GLN A 162 14.66 34.08 -0.22
C GLN A 162 13.58 33.06 0.17
N ILE A 163 13.58 32.59 1.42
CA ILE A 163 12.54 31.71 1.96
C ILE A 163 11.18 32.43 1.93
N ASP A 164 11.11 33.69 2.35
CA ASP A 164 9.88 34.49 2.31
C ASP A 164 9.36 34.65 0.88
N ALA A 165 10.26 34.83 -0.10
CA ALA A 165 9.89 34.92 -1.51
C ALA A 165 9.32 33.59 -2.04
N LEU A 166 9.91 32.45 -1.68
CA LEU A 166 9.39 31.13 -2.03
C LEU A 166 8.03 30.86 -1.38
N LEU A 167 7.87 31.19 -0.09
CA LEU A 167 6.59 31.07 0.61
C LEU A 167 5.52 31.95 -0.04
N ALA A 168 5.86 33.17 -0.45
CA ALA A 168 4.94 34.06 -1.14
C ALA A 168 4.57 33.53 -2.55
N ALA A 169 5.51 32.92 -3.26
CA ALA A 169 5.26 32.28 -4.54
C ALA A 169 4.37 31.03 -4.40
N ALA A 170 4.63 30.21 -3.38
CA ALA A 170 3.84 29.02 -3.08
C ALA A 170 2.41 29.35 -2.60
N GLY A 171 2.26 30.35 -1.72
CA GLY A 171 0.96 30.80 -1.19
C GLY A 171 0.18 31.73 -2.13
N GLY A 172 0.78 32.16 -3.23
CA GLY A 172 0.28 33.24 -4.10
C GLY A 172 -0.80 32.85 -5.09
N GLY A 173 -1.15 31.58 -5.29
CA GLY A 173 -2.27 31.22 -6.16
C GLY A 173 -2.15 29.96 -7.00
N ALA A 174 -1.39 28.95 -6.59
CA ALA A 174 -1.76 27.60 -6.98
C ALA A 174 -2.79 27.14 -5.94
N GLU A 175 -4.06 27.52 -6.14
CA GLU A 175 -5.12 26.56 -5.83
C GLU A 175 -4.64 25.27 -6.50
N ALA A 176 -4.20 24.29 -5.68
CA ALA A 176 -3.45 23.12 -6.12
C ALA A 176 -4.06 22.69 -7.43
N ALA A 177 -3.30 22.83 -8.54
CA ALA A 177 -3.85 22.91 -9.89
C ALA A 177 -4.98 21.91 -9.97
N ALA A 178 -6.23 22.42 -10.02
CA ALA A 178 -7.40 21.60 -9.71
C ALA A 178 -7.20 20.29 -10.45
N PRO A 179 -7.17 19.13 -9.74
CA PRO A 179 -6.80 17.87 -10.35
C PRO A 179 -7.54 17.81 -11.67
N PRO A 180 -6.82 17.61 -12.80
CA PRO A 180 -7.38 17.82 -14.12
C PRO A 180 -8.76 17.18 -14.12
N GLU A 181 -9.82 17.99 -14.37
CA GLU A 181 -11.19 17.49 -14.32
C GLU A 181 -11.16 16.14 -15.03
N PRO A 182 -11.58 15.04 -14.35
CA PRO A 182 -11.41 13.69 -14.87
C PRO A 182 -11.94 13.75 -16.29
N ALA A 183 -11.03 13.64 -17.25
CA ALA A 183 -11.29 14.05 -18.62
C ALA A 183 -12.51 13.26 -19.05
N ASP A 184 -13.67 13.94 -19.24
CA ASP A 184 -15.02 13.34 -19.33
C ASP A 184 -14.87 11.89 -19.77
N SER A 185 -14.78 11.00 -18.77
CA SER A 185 -14.13 9.70 -19.01
C SER A 185 -14.95 8.93 -19.99
N GLY A 186 -16.18 9.40 -20.30
CA GLY A 186 -16.94 9.02 -21.46
C GLY A 186 -16.91 7.52 -21.59
N ALA A 187 -16.89 6.85 -20.42
CA ALA A 187 -16.59 5.44 -20.29
C ALA A 187 -17.45 4.81 -21.36
N ASP A 188 -16.92 3.93 -22.20
CA ASP A 188 -17.66 3.51 -23.39
C ASP A 188 -18.94 2.78 -22.97
N VAL A 189 -19.98 3.54 -22.63
CA VAL A 189 -21.23 3.09 -22.04
C VAL A 189 -21.89 2.20 -23.07
N GLN A 190 -21.69 2.53 -24.34
CA GLN A 190 -22.15 1.73 -25.45
C GLN A 190 -21.39 0.41 -25.55
N GLY A 191 -20.07 0.43 -25.42
CA GLY A 191 -19.20 -0.74 -25.39
C GLY A 191 -19.54 -1.68 -24.23
N LEU A 192 -19.56 -1.16 -23.00
CA LEU A 192 -19.93 -1.90 -21.80
C LEU A 192 -21.35 -2.45 -21.90
N ALA A 193 -22.34 -1.63 -22.27
CA ALA A 193 -23.72 -2.08 -22.46
C ALA A 193 -23.83 -3.19 -23.52
N THR A 194 -23.07 -3.08 -24.61
CA THR A 194 -23.01 -4.11 -25.65
C THR A 194 -22.36 -5.40 -25.12
N ALA A 195 -21.29 -5.29 -24.34
CA ALA A 195 -20.59 -6.41 -23.71
C ALA A 195 -21.49 -7.17 -22.74
N ILE A 196 -22.26 -6.46 -21.91
CA ILE A 196 -23.13 -7.06 -20.88
C ILE A 196 -24.56 -7.34 -21.37
N GLY A 197 -24.88 -6.99 -22.63
CA GLY A 197 -26.20 -7.20 -23.22
C GLY A 197 -27.31 -6.34 -22.62
N VAL A 198 -26.96 -5.21 -22.01
CA VAL A 198 -27.89 -4.27 -21.37
C VAL A 198 -28.12 -3.06 -22.30
N GLU A 199 -29.22 -2.34 -22.11
CA GLU A 199 -29.50 -1.14 -22.88
C GLU A 199 -28.60 0.03 -22.42
N PRO A 200 -27.95 0.79 -23.32
CA PRO A 200 -26.96 1.81 -22.94
C PRO A 200 -27.48 2.86 -21.96
N SER A 201 -28.77 3.24 -22.04
CA SER A 201 -29.32 4.24 -21.12
C SER A 201 -29.42 3.72 -19.67
N VAL A 202 -29.49 2.41 -19.48
CA VAL A 202 -29.47 1.76 -18.17
C VAL A 202 -28.06 1.80 -17.55
N VAL A 203 -27.02 1.55 -18.34
CA VAL A 203 -25.62 1.69 -17.88
C VAL A 203 -25.28 3.15 -17.60
N ALA A 204 -25.71 4.09 -18.46
CA ALA A 204 -25.55 5.52 -18.21
C ALA A 204 -26.24 5.96 -16.92
N ALA A 205 -27.51 5.55 -16.71
CA ALA A 205 -28.24 5.90 -15.51
C ALA A 205 -27.61 5.34 -14.24
N TYR A 206 -26.99 4.16 -14.31
CA TYR A 206 -26.23 3.59 -13.21
C TYR A 206 -24.95 4.38 -12.92
N ALA A 207 -24.17 4.72 -13.95
CA ALA A 207 -22.95 5.52 -13.80
C ALA A 207 -23.27 6.92 -13.24
N ASP A 208 -24.34 7.57 -13.72
CA ASP A 208 -24.83 8.85 -13.19
C ASP A 208 -25.23 8.72 -11.72
N ALA A 209 -25.93 7.63 -11.35
CA ALA A 209 -26.35 7.38 -9.98
C ALA A 209 -25.14 7.14 -9.06
N GLN A 210 -24.13 6.39 -9.52
CA GLN A 210 -22.89 6.17 -8.76
C GLN A 210 -22.09 7.46 -8.59
N THR A 211 -21.99 8.28 -9.64
CA THR A 211 -21.33 9.59 -9.56
C THR A 211 -22.02 10.50 -8.55
N ALA A 212 -23.36 10.50 -8.55
CA ALA A 212 -24.13 11.28 -7.57
C ALA A 212 -23.97 10.75 -6.14
N ALA A 213 -24.01 9.43 -5.95
CA ALA A 213 -23.80 8.79 -4.63
C ALA A 213 -22.39 9.07 -4.09
N GLY A 214 -21.36 8.99 -4.93
CA GLY A 214 -19.98 9.35 -4.57
C GLY A 214 -19.87 10.81 -4.14
N ALA A 215 -20.44 11.74 -4.92
CA ALA A 215 -20.44 13.16 -4.55
C ALA A 215 -21.17 13.46 -3.23
N ASP A 216 -22.27 12.74 -2.94
CA ASP A 216 -22.98 12.86 -1.67
C ASP A 216 -22.16 12.26 -0.50
N CYS A 217 -21.48 11.13 -0.72
CA CYS A 217 -20.58 10.50 0.24
C CYS A 217 -19.38 11.41 0.58
N ASP A 218 -18.74 12.00 -0.43
CA ASP A 218 -17.66 12.99 -0.29
C ASP A 218 -18.09 14.20 0.54
N ALA A 219 -19.28 14.74 0.24
CA ALA A 219 -19.82 15.87 0.98
C ALA A 219 -20.10 15.51 2.45
N ALA A 220 -20.63 14.31 2.72
CA ALA A 220 -20.87 13.82 4.07
C ALA A 220 -19.57 13.60 4.84
N LEU A 221 -18.55 13.02 4.21
CA LEU A 221 -17.24 12.78 4.78
C LEU A 221 -16.51 14.10 5.11
N ALA A 222 -16.53 15.07 4.19
CA ALA A 222 -15.97 16.39 4.41
C ALA A 222 -16.62 17.08 5.61
N ALA A 223 -17.96 17.04 5.72
CA ALA A 223 -18.69 17.59 6.85
C ALA A 223 -18.33 16.91 8.17
N LEU A 224 -18.15 15.58 8.18
CA LEU A 224 -17.72 14.81 9.35
C LEU A 224 -16.32 15.21 9.81
N ILE A 225 -15.40 15.39 8.86
CA ILE A 225 -14.01 15.77 9.15
C ILE A 225 -13.93 17.19 9.72
N ASP A 226 -14.72 18.13 9.19
CA ASP A 226 -14.82 19.48 9.75
C ASP A 226 -15.31 19.41 11.20
N GLU A 227 -16.38 18.65 11.47
CA GLU A 227 -16.91 18.48 12.83
C GLU A 227 -15.91 17.83 13.78
N GLN A 228 -15.24 16.77 13.35
CA GLN A 228 -14.23 16.09 14.17
C GLN A 228 -13.01 16.96 14.42
N SER A 229 -12.57 17.72 13.42
CA SER A 229 -11.46 18.67 13.54
C SER A 229 -11.78 19.77 14.54
N ASP A 230 -12.98 20.36 14.46
CA ASP A 230 -13.45 21.36 15.44
C ASP A 230 -13.51 20.78 16.86
N ARG A 231 -13.98 19.55 17.00
CA ARG A 231 -14.05 18.86 18.30
C ARG A 231 -12.67 18.59 18.87
N LEU A 232 -11.73 18.11 18.06
CA LEU A 232 -10.34 17.86 18.47
C LEU A 232 -9.65 19.18 18.83
N ALA A 233 -9.81 20.22 18.02
CA ALA A 233 -9.29 21.56 18.31
C ALA A 233 -9.83 22.10 19.64
N GLY A 234 -11.10 21.84 19.95
CA GLY A 234 -11.72 22.19 21.24
C GLY A 234 -11.19 21.40 22.45
N MET A 235 -10.55 20.25 22.23
CA MET A 235 -9.94 19.42 23.27
C MET A 235 -8.48 19.80 23.57
N ILE A 236 -7.81 20.46 22.63
CA ILE A 236 -6.41 20.86 22.77
C ILE A 236 -6.35 22.30 23.33
N PRO A 237 -5.54 22.58 24.37
CA PRO A 237 -5.35 23.95 24.84
C PRO A 237 -4.86 24.87 23.71
N ALA A 238 -5.41 26.08 23.62
CA ALA A 238 -5.06 27.03 22.56
C ALA A 238 -3.55 27.32 22.52
N GLU A 239 -2.89 27.34 23.69
CA GLU A 239 -1.44 27.54 23.79
C GLU A 239 -0.64 26.38 23.17
N ALA A 240 -1.16 25.15 23.26
CA ALA A 240 -0.53 23.98 22.64
C ALA A 240 -0.72 24.01 21.11
N LEU A 241 -1.88 24.46 20.61
CA LEU A 241 -2.11 24.66 19.18
C LEU A 241 -1.19 25.76 18.61
N GLU A 242 -1.04 26.89 19.31
CA GLU A 242 -0.14 27.97 18.89
C GLU A 242 1.32 27.51 18.85
N ALA A 243 1.77 26.79 19.88
CA ALA A 243 3.12 26.21 19.91
C ALA A 243 3.35 25.19 18.80
N ALA A 244 2.35 24.35 18.50
CA ALA A 244 2.42 23.38 17.40
C ALA A 244 2.49 24.08 16.04
N ALA A 245 1.71 25.14 15.84
CA ALA A 245 1.72 25.94 14.61
C ALA A 245 3.07 26.67 14.42
N GLU A 246 3.64 27.25 15.48
CA GLU A 246 4.98 27.87 15.43
C GLU A 246 6.06 26.83 15.10
N ALA A 247 6.02 25.64 15.73
CA ALA A 247 6.94 24.55 15.43
C ALA A 247 6.78 24.03 14.00
N ALA A 248 5.56 23.96 13.47
CA ALA A 248 5.30 23.59 12.08
C ALA A 248 5.85 24.65 11.10
N ALA A 249 5.61 25.93 11.36
CA ALA A 249 6.16 27.03 10.55
C ALA A 249 7.70 27.04 10.57
N ALA A 250 8.31 26.79 11.73
CA ALA A 250 9.76 26.69 11.85
C ALA A 250 10.33 25.50 11.04
N ARG A 251 9.69 24.32 11.09
CA ARG A 251 10.05 23.15 10.28
C ARG A 251 9.91 23.43 8.79
N GLN A 252 8.81 24.06 8.36
CA GLN A 252 8.59 24.46 6.97
C GLN A 252 9.67 25.41 6.47
N ARG A 253 10.04 26.43 7.27
CA ARG A 253 11.14 27.35 6.90
C ARG A 253 12.48 26.64 6.82
N ALA A 254 12.77 25.73 7.75
CA ALA A 254 14.01 24.95 7.73
C ALA A 254 14.10 24.04 6.49
N ALA A 255 12.99 23.41 6.11
CA ALA A 255 12.91 22.60 4.89
C ALA A 255 13.13 23.43 3.62
N LEU A 256 12.53 24.63 3.54
CA LEU A 256 12.74 25.53 2.39
C LEU A 256 14.14 26.14 2.34
N ALA A 257 14.84 26.21 3.48
CA ALA A 257 16.21 26.70 3.51
C ALA A 257 17.15 25.76 2.75
N ASP A 258 16.90 24.44 2.79
CA ASP A 258 17.62 23.41 2.05
C ASP A 258 17.14 23.36 0.60
N HIS A 259 17.69 24.22 -0.25
CA HIS A 259 17.17 24.46 -1.60
C HIS A 259 18.00 23.81 -2.68
N TRP A 260 17.29 23.20 -3.63
CA TRP A 260 17.85 22.39 -4.70
C TRP A 260 17.35 22.87 -6.07
N TRP A 261 18.22 22.78 -7.08
CA TRP A 261 17.90 23.08 -8.48
C TRP A 261 18.74 22.23 -9.44
N VAL A 262 18.42 22.30 -10.74
CA VAL A 262 19.15 21.59 -11.79
C VAL A 262 20.20 22.49 -12.42
N GLN A 263 21.39 21.95 -12.66
CA GLN A 263 22.38 22.53 -13.55
C GLN A 263 22.52 21.67 -14.80
N TYR A 264 22.55 22.30 -15.97
CA TYR A 264 22.78 21.62 -17.25
C TYR A 264 23.98 22.21 -18.00
N SER A 265 24.67 21.37 -18.77
CA SER A 265 25.86 21.75 -19.52
C SER A 265 25.54 22.03 -20.99
N LEU A 266 25.86 23.24 -21.46
CA LEU A 266 25.78 23.60 -22.88
C LEU A 266 27.11 24.19 -23.34
N GLY A 267 27.81 23.47 -24.20
CA GLY A 267 29.14 23.91 -24.69
C GLY A 267 30.23 23.89 -23.62
N GLY A 268 30.02 23.16 -22.52
CA GLY A 268 30.96 23.03 -21.40
C GLY A 268 30.74 24.06 -20.27
N ASP A 269 29.81 24.99 -20.44
CA ASP A 269 29.37 25.91 -19.40
C ASP A 269 28.11 25.36 -18.72
N TRP A 270 28.03 25.51 -17.40
CA TRP A 270 26.89 25.09 -16.60
C TRP A 270 25.91 26.25 -16.41
N SER A 271 24.63 26.00 -16.66
CA SER A 271 23.53 26.94 -16.47
C SER A 271 22.54 26.42 -15.44
N ASP A 272 22.01 27.31 -14.60
CA ASP A 272 21.06 26.99 -13.55
C ASP A 272 19.61 26.97 -14.07
N LEU A 273 18.82 26.02 -13.59
CA LEU A 273 17.42 25.83 -13.94
C LEU A 273 16.62 25.39 -12.70
N ASP A 274 15.77 26.26 -12.19
CA ASP A 274 15.02 26.05 -10.94
C ASP A 274 13.50 26.04 -11.21
N PRO A 275 12.79 24.95 -10.87
CA PRO A 275 11.35 24.88 -11.03
C PRO A 275 10.56 25.65 -9.95
N SER A 276 11.21 26.10 -8.87
CA SER A 276 10.57 26.75 -7.71
C SER A 276 10.60 28.27 -7.75
N ALA A 277 11.50 28.86 -8.55
CA ALA A 277 11.66 30.30 -8.68
C ALA A 277 12.00 30.71 -10.13
N GLU A 278 11.70 31.96 -10.52
CA GLU A 278 12.10 32.46 -11.84
C GLU A 278 13.62 32.60 -11.97
N GLU A 279 14.28 32.97 -10.88
CA GLU A 279 15.72 33.11 -10.76
C GLU A 279 16.19 32.34 -9.51
N VAL A 280 17.17 31.45 -9.68
CA VAL A 280 17.97 30.96 -8.56
C VAL A 280 18.70 32.18 -8.02
N GLY A 281 18.32 32.65 -6.82
CA GLY A 281 18.83 33.93 -6.32
C GLY A 281 20.36 34.01 -6.43
N ASP A 282 20.89 35.17 -6.82
CA ASP A 282 22.31 35.40 -7.14
C ASP A 282 23.27 34.64 -6.19
N GLY A 283 23.85 33.52 -6.65
CA GLY A 283 24.85 32.79 -5.86
C GLY A 283 25.27 31.45 -6.47
N ALA A 284 26.53 31.11 -6.26
CA ALA A 284 27.07 29.82 -6.66
C ALA A 284 26.54 28.71 -5.72
N PRO A 285 26.40 27.46 -6.22
CA PRO A 285 26.04 26.34 -5.36
C PRO A 285 27.08 26.07 -4.26
N GLU A 286 26.59 25.64 -3.10
CA GLU A 286 27.43 25.16 -2.00
C GLU A 286 27.93 23.73 -2.28
N ALA A 287 27.10 22.93 -2.95
CA ALA A 287 27.43 21.57 -3.39
C ALA A 287 26.78 21.24 -4.73
N VAL A 288 27.38 20.29 -5.45
CA VAL A 288 26.84 19.74 -6.70
C VAL A 288 26.92 18.22 -6.67
N PHE A 289 25.90 17.56 -7.22
CA PHE A 289 25.72 16.11 -7.17
C PHE A 289 25.36 15.57 -8.55
N ALA A 290 25.95 14.44 -8.94
CA ALA A 290 25.50 13.72 -10.13
C ALA A 290 24.12 13.08 -9.85
N ARG A 291 23.32 12.86 -10.90
CA ARG A 291 22.07 12.09 -10.78
C ARG A 291 22.37 10.61 -11.04
N PRO A 292 21.82 9.65 -10.25
CA PRO A 292 20.97 9.83 -9.06
C PRO A 292 21.76 9.83 -7.74
N ASP A 293 23.06 10.11 -7.77
CA ASP A 293 23.98 10.00 -6.63
C ASP A 293 23.73 11.06 -5.55
N LEU A 294 22.66 10.88 -4.78
CA LEU A 294 22.34 11.66 -3.59
C LEU A 294 23.00 11.04 -2.33
N PRO A 295 23.38 11.88 -1.35
CA PRO A 295 23.73 11.39 -0.02
C PRO A 295 22.56 10.63 0.63
N ALA A 296 22.82 9.41 1.11
CA ALA A 296 21.79 8.54 1.70
C ALA A 296 21.14 9.10 2.98
N ASP A 297 21.76 10.10 3.63
CA ASP A 297 21.18 10.81 4.77
C ASP A 297 20.10 11.83 4.37
N LEU A 298 19.90 12.05 3.07
CA LEU A 298 18.77 12.81 2.54
C LEU A 298 17.54 11.94 2.30
N ASP A 299 17.65 10.62 2.24
CA ASP A 299 16.49 9.78 1.96
C ASP A 299 15.61 9.63 3.19
N HIS A 300 14.29 9.74 2.98
CA HIS A 300 13.35 9.12 3.91
C HIS A 300 13.47 7.60 3.76
N ARG A 301 13.52 6.87 4.87
CA ARG A 301 13.70 5.42 4.89
C ARG A 301 12.51 4.75 5.57
N LEU A 302 12.04 3.67 4.95
CA LEU A 302 11.07 2.73 5.50
C LEU A 302 11.84 1.48 5.94
N ALA A 303 11.62 1.03 7.16
CA ALA A 303 12.06 -0.27 7.63
C ALA A 303 10.85 -1.10 8.07
N LEU A 304 10.74 -2.30 7.51
CA LEU A 304 9.74 -3.30 7.84
C LEU A 304 10.45 -4.46 8.54
N ARG A 305 9.99 -4.88 9.72
CA ARG A 305 10.61 -5.97 10.48
C ARG A 305 9.53 -6.89 11.03
N VAL A 306 9.62 -8.18 10.74
CA VAL A 306 8.80 -9.18 11.44
C VAL A 306 9.59 -9.65 12.65
N VAL A 307 9.06 -9.44 13.84
CA VAL A 307 9.73 -9.76 15.10
C VAL A 307 8.93 -10.85 15.83
N ALA A 308 9.62 -11.89 16.28
CA ALA A 308 9.05 -12.93 17.12
C ALA A 308 9.56 -12.80 18.55
N ASP A 309 8.64 -12.96 19.51
CA ASP A 309 8.97 -13.02 20.92
C ASP A 309 8.82 -14.45 21.43
N ARG A 310 9.90 -14.96 22.05
CA ARG A 310 9.97 -16.27 22.69
C ARG A 310 10.01 -16.11 24.21
N TRP A 311 9.19 -16.89 24.90
CA TRP A 311 9.21 -17.00 26.37
C TRP A 311 9.94 -18.27 26.80
N ASP A 312 10.89 -18.18 27.72
CA ASP A 312 11.64 -19.33 28.25
C ASP A 312 11.22 -19.76 29.68
N GLY A 313 10.16 -19.16 30.20
CA GLY A 313 9.72 -19.34 31.59
C GLY A 313 10.14 -18.21 32.53
N GLN A 314 11.08 -17.36 32.11
CA GLN A 314 11.62 -16.26 32.93
C GLN A 314 11.62 -14.92 32.21
N GLU A 315 12.06 -14.89 30.94
CA GLU A 315 12.20 -13.65 30.17
C GLU A 315 11.70 -13.81 28.73
N LEU A 316 11.34 -12.67 28.13
CA LEU A 316 11.04 -12.57 26.71
C LEU A 316 12.33 -12.33 25.93
N HIS A 317 12.53 -13.12 24.89
CA HIS A 317 13.60 -12.94 23.91
C HIS A 317 12.96 -12.54 22.58
N SER A 318 13.32 -11.37 22.06
CA SER A 318 12.85 -10.89 20.76
C SER A 318 13.90 -11.15 19.69
N GLU A 319 13.46 -11.63 18.53
CA GLU A 319 14.31 -11.88 17.37
C GLU A 319 13.63 -11.42 16.08
N THR A 320 14.36 -10.69 15.24
CA THR A 320 13.87 -10.29 13.92
C THR A 320 13.98 -11.46 12.96
N LEU A 321 12.84 -11.91 12.44
CA LEU A 321 12.75 -13.05 11.53
C LEU A 321 13.06 -12.68 10.08
N VAL A 322 12.63 -11.49 9.66
CA VAL A 322 12.93 -10.91 8.34
C VAL A 322 12.84 -9.40 8.46
N ALA A 323 13.69 -8.69 7.71
CA ALA A 323 13.68 -7.25 7.64
C ALA A 323 13.89 -6.76 6.21
N ALA A 324 13.19 -5.69 5.86
CA ALA A 324 13.41 -4.90 4.67
C ALA A 324 13.71 -3.46 5.08
N GLU A 325 14.66 -2.82 4.40
CA GLU A 325 14.90 -1.39 4.53
C GLU A 325 15.07 -0.79 3.14
N LEU A 326 14.26 0.21 2.83
CA LEU A 326 14.20 0.82 1.50
C LEU A 326 13.98 2.33 1.60
N PRO A 327 14.51 3.13 0.65
CA PRO A 327 14.11 4.51 0.50
C PRO A 327 12.60 4.60 0.27
N VAL A 328 11.93 5.53 0.93
CA VAL A 328 10.49 5.74 0.78
C VAL A 328 10.13 6.11 -0.67
N ALA A 329 11.01 6.85 -1.36
CA ALA A 329 10.85 7.19 -2.77
C ALA A 329 10.81 5.96 -3.70
N GLU A 330 11.45 4.86 -3.29
CA GLU A 330 11.43 3.57 -3.99
C GLU A 330 10.26 2.70 -3.53
N ALA A 331 9.87 2.78 -2.25
CA ALA A 331 8.74 2.04 -1.68
C ALA A 331 7.38 2.55 -2.15
N ALA A 332 7.29 3.86 -2.41
CA ALA A 332 6.03 4.53 -2.72
C ALA A 332 5.39 3.91 -3.97
N TYR A 333 4.13 3.50 -3.82
CA TYR A 333 3.35 2.84 -4.88
C TYR A 333 4.00 1.56 -5.45
N GLN A 334 4.90 0.91 -4.71
CA GLN A 334 5.29 -0.47 -5.02
C GLN A 334 4.36 -1.43 -4.28
N PRO A 335 4.03 -2.58 -4.89
CA PRO A 335 3.35 -3.65 -4.16
C PRO A 335 4.34 -4.21 -3.14
N ILE A 336 4.02 -4.07 -1.85
CA ILE A 336 4.75 -4.71 -0.76
C ILE A 336 3.80 -5.70 -0.10
N THR A 337 4.21 -6.95 0.03
CA THR A 337 3.43 -7.98 0.72
C THR A 337 4.17 -8.49 1.94
N LEU A 338 3.42 -8.90 2.96
CA LEU A 338 3.91 -9.70 4.07
C LEU A 338 3.12 -11.01 4.09
N ASP A 339 3.81 -12.10 3.78
CA ASP A 339 3.25 -13.43 3.84
C ASP A 339 3.87 -14.19 5.00
N ILE A 340 3.05 -14.72 5.90
CA ILE A 340 3.48 -15.68 6.92
C ILE A 340 2.75 -16.98 6.63
N GLY A 341 3.52 -18.00 6.28
CA GLY A 341 3.01 -19.30 5.92
C GLY A 341 3.64 -20.40 6.76
N PRO A 342 2.90 -21.47 7.09
CA PRO A 342 3.51 -22.64 7.71
C PRO A 342 4.48 -23.29 6.73
N LEU A 343 5.54 -23.86 7.26
CA LEU A 343 6.43 -24.72 6.50
C LEU A 343 5.67 -25.96 6.00
N PRO A 344 5.76 -26.31 4.69
CA PRO A 344 4.93 -27.33 4.05
C PRO A 344 5.00 -28.72 4.71
N GLY A 345 4.03 -29.02 5.57
CA GLY A 345 3.79 -30.35 6.11
C GLY A 345 2.90 -31.18 5.19
N SER A 346 3.03 -32.51 5.23
CA SER A 346 2.01 -33.39 4.65
C SER A 346 0.90 -33.58 5.69
N PRO A 347 -0.26 -32.93 5.55
CA PRO A 347 -1.39 -33.27 6.41
C PRO A 347 -1.76 -34.73 6.17
N GLU A 348 -2.13 -35.44 7.23
CA GLU A 348 -2.64 -36.80 7.06
C GLU A 348 -3.90 -36.76 6.19
N THR A 349 -4.04 -37.72 5.27
CA THR A 349 -5.22 -37.79 4.42
C THR A 349 -6.47 -37.96 5.29
N GLY A 350 -7.37 -36.98 5.25
CA GLY A 350 -8.61 -36.98 6.03
C GLY A 350 -8.57 -36.17 7.33
N ALA A 351 -7.44 -35.52 7.65
CA ALA A 351 -7.37 -34.55 8.73
C ALA A 351 -8.37 -33.39 8.50
N THR A 352 -8.97 -32.94 9.59
CA THR A 352 -9.78 -31.73 9.64
C THR A 352 -8.87 -30.49 9.56
N MET A 353 -9.40 -29.34 9.15
CA MET A 353 -8.63 -28.10 9.11
C MET A 353 -8.02 -27.75 10.48
N GLU A 354 -8.77 -27.98 11.56
CA GLU A 354 -8.31 -27.78 12.94
C GLU A 354 -7.10 -28.68 13.27
N GLU A 355 -7.14 -29.96 12.91
CA GLU A 355 -6.00 -30.88 13.08
C GLU A 355 -4.80 -30.47 12.23
N VAL A 356 -5.02 -29.95 11.01
CA VAL A 356 -3.94 -29.43 10.16
C VAL A 356 -3.29 -28.20 10.78
N LEU A 357 -4.09 -27.25 11.26
CA LEU A 357 -3.60 -26.04 11.92
C LEU A 357 -2.82 -26.38 13.21
N ALA A 358 -3.37 -27.24 14.05
CA ALA A 358 -2.73 -27.68 15.30
C ALA A 358 -1.40 -28.44 15.06
N ALA A 359 -1.25 -29.08 13.89
CA ALA A 359 -0.05 -29.83 13.52
C ALA A 359 1.09 -28.94 12.99
N HIS A 360 0.84 -27.68 12.66
CA HIS A 360 1.90 -26.77 12.25
C HIS A 360 2.79 -26.38 13.44
N THR A 361 4.09 -26.56 13.25
CA THR A 361 5.13 -26.35 14.27
C THR A 361 6.19 -25.36 13.83
N ALA A 362 6.09 -24.82 12.61
CA ALA A 362 7.03 -23.83 12.10
C ALA A 362 6.41 -22.99 10.98
N TRP A 363 6.83 -21.72 10.92
CA TRP A 363 6.37 -20.70 9.98
C TRP A 363 7.55 -19.95 9.37
N VAL A 364 7.36 -19.45 8.16
CA VAL A 364 8.32 -18.61 7.45
C VAL A 364 7.62 -17.31 7.08
N PRO A 365 8.06 -16.17 7.63
CA PRO A 365 7.69 -14.86 7.11
C PRO A 365 8.49 -14.54 5.85
N ALA A 366 7.82 -13.91 4.89
CA ALA A 366 8.38 -13.39 3.67
C ALA A 366 7.88 -11.96 3.44
N ILE A 367 8.78 -11.05 3.06
CA ILE A 367 8.41 -9.70 2.61
C ILE A 367 8.62 -9.63 1.10
N GLY A 368 7.54 -9.48 0.34
CA GLY A 368 7.59 -9.21 -1.09
C GLY A 368 7.74 -7.71 -1.35
N ILE A 369 8.60 -7.31 -2.29
CA ILE A 369 8.76 -5.92 -2.77
C ILE A 369 8.87 -5.97 -4.29
N GLY A 370 7.80 -5.63 -4.99
CA GLY A 370 7.74 -5.85 -6.44
C GLY A 370 7.90 -7.34 -6.77
N GLU A 371 8.92 -7.66 -7.56
CA GLU A 371 9.25 -9.05 -7.94
C GLU A 371 10.19 -9.74 -6.94
N ASP A 372 10.82 -8.99 -6.03
CA ASP A 372 11.77 -9.52 -5.06
C ASP A 372 11.03 -10.06 -3.83
N THR A 373 11.51 -11.19 -3.31
CA THR A 373 11.01 -11.77 -2.05
C THR A 373 12.16 -11.94 -1.07
N LEU A 374 12.03 -11.31 0.10
CA LEU A 374 12.97 -11.40 1.20
C LEU A 374 12.49 -12.45 2.20
N ILE A 375 13.34 -13.43 2.46
CA ILE A 375 13.14 -14.47 3.47
C ILE A 375 14.48 -14.65 4.18
N ASP A 376 14.47 -14.70 5.52
CA ASP A 376 15.69 -14.88 6.31
C ASP A 376 15.53 -16.05 7.28
N LEU A 377 14.75 -15.90 8.36
CA LEU A 377 14.57 -16.92 9.39
C LEU A 377 13.17 -17.54 9.37
N ALA A 378 13.11 -18.86 9.56
CA ALA A 378 11.91 -19.57 9.99
C ALA A 378 11.82 -19.56 11.51
N VAL A 379 10.61 -19.56 12.06
CA VAL A 379 10.36 -19.66 13.51
C VAL A 379 9.52 -20.90 13.82
N SER A 380 9.88 -21.62 14.87
CA SER A 380 9.13 -22.79 15.36
C SER A 380 8.07 -22.42 16.41
N ASP A 381 7.25 -23.38 16.81
CA ASP A 381 6.27 -23.22 17.89
C ASP A 381 6.87 -23.01 19.28
N THR A 382 8.14 -23.36 19.45
CA THR A 382 8.94 -23.08 20.65
C THR A 382 9.61 -21.71 20.60
N GLY A 383 9.50 -20.99 19.47
CA GLY A 383 10.15 -19.71 19.20
C GLY A 383 11.62 -19.83 18.80
N GLU A 384 12.14 -21.05 18.57
CA GLU A 384 13.48 -21.23 18.02
C GLU A 384 13.51 -20.83 16.54
N THR A 385 14.55 -20.09 16.16
CA THR A 385 14.79 -19.61 14.79
C THR A 385 15.85 -20.46 14.08
N ARG A 386 15.76 -20.49 12.75
CA ARG A 386 16.73 -21.13 11.85
C ARG A 386 16.68 -20.49 10.48
N GLU A 387 17.75 -20.59 9.70
CA GLU A 387 17.73 -20.10 8.32
C GLU A 387 16.60 -20.75 7.52
N ALA A 388 15.76 -19.94 6.88
CA ALA A 388 14.55 -20.41 6.19
C ALA A 388 14.89 -21.33 5.01
N ALA A 389 16.01 -21.08 4.32
CA ALA A 389 16.46 -21.93 3.22
C ALA A 389 16.77 -23.36 3.69
N GLU A 390 17.51 -23.49 4.80
CA GLU A 390 17.78 -24.78 5.43
C GLU A 390 16.47 -25.42 5.90
N ALA A 391 15.58 -24.59 6.46
CA ALA A 391 14.31 -25.04 7.00
C ALA A 391 13.39 -25.69 5.97
N VAL A 392 13.30 -25.07 4.80
CA VAL A 392 12.55 -25.58 3.65
C VAL A 392 13.23 -26.83 3.07
N GLN A 393 14.57 -26.81 2.94
CA GLN A 393 15.32 -27.95 2.38
C GLN A 393 15.15 -29.22 3.22
N GLU A 394 15.33 -29.15 4.54
CA GLU A 394 15.16 -30.31 5.44
C GLU A 394 13.77 -30.93 5.33
N GLN A 395 12.75 -30.10 5.17
CA GLN A 395 11.38 -30.57 5.03
C GLN A 395 11.14 -31.27 3.69
N ILE A 396 11.70 -30.75 2.59
CA ILE A 396 11.66 -31.40 1.28
C ILE A 396 12.41 -32.74 1.32
N GLU A 397 13.59 -32.79 1.94
CA GLU A 397 14.38 -34.01 2.07
C GLU A 397 13.63 -35.08 2.88
N GLY A 398 13.00 -34.68 3.99
CA GLY A 398 12.15 -35.55 4.80
C GLY A 398 10.96 -36.16 4.04
N LEU A 399 10.38 -35.41 3.09
CA LEU A 399 9.34 -35.95 2.20
C LEU A 399 9.88 -36.99 1.22
N SER A 400 11.10 -36.79 0.71
CA SER A 400 11.70 -37.66 -0.30
C SER A 400 12.15 -39.04 0.24
N ASP A 401 12.67 -39.09 1.47
CA ASP A 401 13.13 -40.34 2.10
C ASP A 401 11.98 -41.22 2.62
N THR A 402 10.75 -40.69 2.65
CA THR A 402 9.54 -41.42 3.07
C THR A 402 8.94 -42.29 1.94
N GLY A 403 9.58 -42.34 0.76
CA GLY A 403 9.21 -43.18 -0.40
C GLY A 403 9.33 -44.71 -0.23
N GLY A 404 9.53 -45.23 0.99
CA GLY A 404 9.67 -46.67 1.26
C GLY A 404 9.06 -47.22 2.55
N GLY A 405 8.49 -46.40 3.44
CA GLY A 405 8.04 -46.91 4.74
C GLY A 405 7.16 -45.94 5.50
N LEU A 406 5.85 -46.15 5.40
CA LEU A 406 4.82 -45.60 6.28
C LEU A 406 5.19 -45.85 7.75
N LEU A 407 5.17 -44.81 8.61
CA LEU A 407 5.34 -44.77 10.08
C LEU A 407 6.65 -44.12 10.57
N GLY A 408 6.63 -42.80 10.78
CA GLY A 408 7.72 -42.08 11.43
C GLY A 408 7.42 -40.59 11.71
N GLY A 409 6.25 -40.29 12.29
CA GLY A 409 5.97 -38.94 12.80
C GLY A 409 6.87 -38.63 14.00
N GLY A 410 7.67 -37.57 13.88
CA GLY A 410 8.51 -37.04 14.95
C GLY A 410 9.99 -37.06 14.62
N ALA A 411 10.48 -36.04 13.89
CA ALA A 411 11.91 -35.75 13.81
C ALA A 411 12.18 -34.33 13.27
N LEU A 412 11.66 -33.30 13.94
CA LEU A 412 12.38 -32.03 14.05
C LEU A 412 13.13 -31.93 15.40
N GLY A 413 13.06 -32.96 16.25
CA GLY A 413 13.86 -33.07 17.47
C GLY A 413 14.57 -34.43 17.52
N GLY A 414 15.84 -34.48 17.14
CA GLY A 414 16.56 -35.76 17.14
C GLY A 414 18.00 -35.76 16.64
N GLY A 415 18.69 -34.62 16.65
CA GLY A 415 20.11 -34.53 16.35
C GLY A 415 20.96 -34.51 17.62
N ALA A 416 21.63 -35.63 17.90
CA ALA A 416 22.76 -35.80 18.82
C ALA A 416 22.45 -36.23 20.27
N GLY A 417 22.95 -37.41 20.61
CA GLY A 417 22.82 -38.03 21.91
C GLY A 417 23.55 -37.29 23.02
N GLY A 418 22.90 -37.29 24.18
CA GLY A 418 23.58 -37.44 25.46
C GLY A 418 24.01 -36.16 26.15
N GLN A 419 23.10 -35.22 26.34
CA GLN A 419 23.13 -34.33 27.50
C GLN A 419 21.69 -33.92 27.82
N GLU A 420 21.10 -34.50 28.88
CA GLU A 420 19.86 -33.99 29.49
C GLU A 420 20.19 -32.63 30.11
N ALA A 421 20.16 -31.57 29.29
CA ALA A 421 19.97 -30.22 29.78
C ALA A 421 18.50 -30.11 30.20
N ASP A 422 18.28 -29.51 31.36
CA ASP A 422 16.98 -29.10 31.87
C ASP A 422 16.52 -27.91 31.01
N ASP A 423 16.23 -28.16 29.73
CA ASP A 423 15.79 -27.14 28.78
C ASP A 423 14.38 -26.74 29.19
N ALA A 424 14.27 -25.60 29.88
CA ALA A 424 12.99 -24.97 30.17
C ALA A 424 12.25 -24.83 28.84
N ALA A 425 11.04 -25.39 28.77
CA ALA A 425 10.27 -25.42 27.54
C ALA A 425 10.03 -24.00 27.04
N THR A 426 10.71 -23.59 25.98
CA THR A 426 10.49 -22.30 25.36
C THR A 426 9.22 -22.33 24.52
N THR A 427 8.56 -21.19 24.35
CA THR A 427 7.33 -21.08 23.57
C THR A 427 7.30 -19.78 22.79
N LEU A 428 6.89 -19.85 21.52
CA LEU A 428 6.56 -18.68 20.72
C LEU A 428 5.29 -18.03 21.30
N VAL A 429 5.39 -16.80 21.78
CA VAL A 429 4.30 -16.10 22.46
C VAL A 429 3.82 -14.86 21.73
N ALA A 430 4.63 -14.24 20.87
CA ALA A 430 4.15 -13.18 20.00
C ALA A 430 4.88 -13.15 18.66
N VAL A 431 4.19 -12.64 17.64
CA VAL A 431 4.75 -12.23 16.36
C VAL A 431 4.14 -10.87 16.00
N ARG A 432 4.98 -9.93 15.59
CA ARG A 432 4.55 -8.56 15.25
C ARG A 432 5.27 -8.04 14.03
N LEU A 433 4.62 -7.14 13.31
CA LEU A 433 5.20 -6.32 12.27
C LEU A 433 5.56 -4.95 12.88
N GLU A 434 6.84 -4.61 12.81
CA GLU A 434 7.35 -3.29 13.13
C GLU A 434 7.55 -2.50 11.84
N VAL A 435 6.95 -1.31 11.78
CA VAL A 435 7.05 -0.36 10.67
C VAL A 435 7.71 0.89 11.20
N GLU A 436 8.91 1.18 10.72
CA GLU A 436 9.70 2.34 11.13
C GLU A 436 9.92 3.27 9.94
N ILE A 437 9.57 4.55 10.11
CA ILE A 437 9.79 5.60 9.12
C ILE A 437 10.80 6.58 9.70
N THR A 438 11.87 6.86 8.97
CA THR A 438 12.89 7.84 9.37
C THR A 438 13.08 8.87 8.27
N GLY A 439 12.91 10.15 8.61
CA GLY A 439 13.20 11.27 7.71
C GLY A 439 14.52 11.98 8.06
N PRO A 440 15.11 12.75 7.14
CA PRO A 440 16.33 13.52 7.39
C PRO A 440 16.20 14.48 8.57
N GLY A 441 17.03 14.27 9.59
CA GLY A 441 17.02 15.08 10.81
C GLY A 441 15.79 14.89 11.71
N ALA A 442 14.87 13.99 11.36
CA ALA A 442 13.71 13.63 12.18
C ALA A 442 14.03 12.45 13.10
N GLU A 443 13.29 12.36 14.21
CA GLU A 443 13.32 11.14 15.04
C GLU A 443 12.57 10.01 14.31
N PRO A 444 13.06 8.75 14.37
CA PRO A 444 12.34 7.62 13.81
C PRO A 444 10.94 7.48 14.40
N HIS A 445 9.94 7.28 13.55
CA HIS A 445 8.58 6.94 13.95
C HIS A 445 8.39 5.43 13.82
N LEU A 446 8.23 4.74 14.94
CA LEU A 446 8.00 3.29 15.00
C LEU A 446 6.54 3.02 15.32
N ALA A 447 5.86 2.34 14.41
CA ALA A 447 4.58 1.69 14.67
C ALA A 447 4.77 0.18 14.80
N THR A 448 3.91 -0.45 15.58
CA THR A 448 3.95 -1.89 15.81
C THR A 448 2.56 -2.44 15.66
N ARG A 449 2.42 -3.44 14.79
CA ARG A 449 1.20 -4.21 14.60
C ARG A 449 1.39 -5.61 15.15
N THR A 450 0.44 -6.04 15.97
CA THR A 450 0.44 -7.40 16.52
C THR A 450 -0.21 -8.35 15.52
N ILE A 451 0.51 -9.41 15.13
CA ILE A 451 0.00 -10.49 14.28
C ILE A 451 -0.51 -11.63 15.16
N TYR A 452 0.28 -12.01 16.16
CA TYR A 452 -0.05 -12.99 17.17
C TYR A 452 0.46 -12.47 18.52
N ASP A 453 -0.36 -12.57 19.57
CA ASP A 453 0.06 -12.30 20.94
C ASP A 453 -0.74 -13.16 21.92
N TYR A 454 -0.05 -14.14 22.51
CA TYR A 454 -0.61 -15.04 23.52
C TYR A 454 -1.07 -14.31 24.79
N PHE A 455 -0.43 -13.18 25.14
CA PHE A 455 -0.76 -12.42 26.36
C PHE A 455 -1.83 -11.34 26.15
N GLY A 456 -2.26 -11.10 24.91
CA GLY A 456 -3.37 -10.19 24.57
C GLY A 456 -3.14 -8.74 24.99
N GLY A 457 -1.95 -8.19 24.76
CA GLY A 457 -1.57 -6.81 25.04
C GLY A 457 -1.33 -6.48 26.52
N ALA A 458 -1.66 -7.39 27.44
CA ALA A 458 -1.42 -7.20 28.88
C ALA A 458 0.07 -7.34 29.28
N GLY A 459 0.92 -7.77 28.34
CA GLY A 459 2.35 -7.98 28.52
C GLY A 459 2.68 -9.25 29.33
N ALA A 460 3.87 -9.81 29.11
CA ALA A 460 4.35 -11.01 29.81
C ALA A 460 4.51 -10.81 31.33
N GLU A 461 4.59 -9.57 31.82
CA GLU A 461 4.72 -9.28 33.25
C GLU A 461 3.54 -9.83 34.10
N ALA A 462 2.40 -10.09 33.47
CA ALA A 462 1.19 -10.56 34.14
C ALA A 462 1.10 -12.08 34.31
N SER A 463 1.85 -12.89 33.55
CA SER A 463 1.74 -14.35 33.57
C SER A 463 3.09 -15.03 33.82
N THR A 464 3.11 -15.95 34.78
CA THR A 464 4.31 -16.78 35.07
C THR A 464 4.30 -18.13 34.37
N GLU A 465 3.22 -18.48 33.66
CA GLU A 465 3.08 -19.80 33.03
C GLU A 465 2.35 -19.66 31.67
N VAL A 466 2.95 -20.24 30.63
CA VAL A 466 2.37 -20.33 29.28
C VAL A 466 1.89 -21.77 29.10
N VAL A 467 0.58 -21.95 28.90
CA VAL A 467 -0.02 -23.26 28.65
C VAL A 467 -0.54 -23.29 27.22
N MET A 468 0.18 -23.99 26.34
CA MET A 468 -0.13 -24.08 24.92
C MET A 468 -0.96 -25.34 24.62
N ASP A 469 -2.25 -25.29 24.97
CA ASP A 469 -3.22 -26.33 24.64
C ASP A 469 -3.59 -26.34 23.14
N ASP A 470 -4.38 -27.32 22.71
CA ASP A 470 -4.72 -27.48 21.28
C ASP A 470 -5.45 -26.26 20.72
N ALA A 471 -6.31 -25.62 21.52
CA ALA A 471 -7.03 -24.41 21.09
C ALA A 471 -6.06 -23.25 20.86
N ALA A 472 -5.12 -23.01 21.79
CA ALA A 472 -4.10 -21.98 21.65
C ALA A 472 -3.15 -22.25 20.47
N ARG A 473 -2.85 -23.54 20.17
CA ARG A 473 -2.06 -23.93 19.00
C ARG A 473 -2.77 -23.60 17.69
N VAL A 474 -4.07 -23.90 17.61
CA VAL A 474 -4.91 -23.59 16.44
C VAL A 474 -5.02 -22.08 16.26
N GLU A 475 -5.26 -21.33 17.34
CA GLU A 475 -5.32 -19.87 17.32
C GLU A 475 -4.02 -19.28 16.80
N ARG A 476 -2.87 -19.69 17.34
CA ARG A 476 -1.55 -19.27 16.85
C ARG A 476 -1.35 -19.59 15.38
N ALA A 477 -1.63 -20.84 14.97
CA ALA A 477 -1.44 -21.25 13.59
C ALA A 477 -2.32 -20.46 12.62
N ALA A 478 -3.58 -20.17 13.01
CA ALA A 478 -4.49 -19.35 12.23
C ALA A 478 -4.07 -17.88 12.18
N SER A 479 -3.62 -17.30 13.29
CA SER A 479 -3.09 -15.94 13.35
C SER A 479 -1.81 -15.76 12.52
N LEU A 480 -1.00 -16.81 12.39
CA LEU A 480 0.22 -16.81 11.59
C LEU A 480 0.00 -17.23 10.13
N LEU A 481 -1.25 -17.43 9.69
CA LEU A 481 -1.62 -17.51 8.27
C LEU A 481 -1.99 -16.10 7.80
N VAL A 482 -0.96 -15.29 7.56
CA VAL A 482 -1.10 -13.88 7.18
C VAL A 482 -0.70 -13.71 5.73
N SER A 483 -1.50 -12.95 5.01
CA SER A 483 -1.12 -12.31 3.76
C SER A 483 -1.59 -10.86 3.88
N ASP A 484 -0.66 -10.00 4.25
CA ASP A 484 -0.89 -8.57 4.40
C ASP A 484 -0.34 -7.87 3.17
N GLU A 485 -1.03 -6.84 2.72
CA GLU A 485 -0.52 -5.92 1.72
C GLU A 485 -0.21 -4.58 2.38
N ILE A 486 0.98 -4.08 2.10
CA ILE A 486 1.52 -2.85 2.66
C ILE A 486 1.65 -1.87 1.50
N ALA A 487 0.95 -0.74 1.60
CA ALA A 487 1.08 0.33 0.64
C ALA A 487 1.70 1.56 1.28
N VAL A 488 2.66 2.12 0.56
CA VAL A 488 3.37 3.32 0.98
C VAL A 488 2.94 4.44 0.05
N THR A 489 2.44 5.52 0.62
CA THR A 489 2.05 6.72 -0.13
C THR A 489 2.87 7.90 0.37
N THR A 490 3.26 8.80 -0.51
CA THR A 490 3.96 10.03 -0.13
C THR A 490 3.09 11.28 -0.28
N GLY A 491 1.91 11.13 -0.88
CA GLY A 491 0.90 12.17 -1.06
C GLY A 491 -0.35 11.63 -1.75
N THR A 492 -0.98 12.43 -2.60
CA THR A 492 -2.26 12.09 -3.24
C THR A 492 -2.06 11.51 -4.62
N ILE A 493 -2.80 10.46 -4.95
CA ILE A 493 -2.78 9.88 -6.30
C ILE A 493 -3.89 10.54 -7.12
N PRO A 494 -3.63 10.91 -8.39
CA PRO A 494 -4.67 11.30 -9.32
C PRO A 494 -5.73 10.20 -9.41
N ALA A 495 -7.01 10.57 -9.27
CA ALA A 495 -8.12 9.62 -9.38
C ALA A 495 -8.06 8.78 -10.67
N ALA A 496 -7.58 9.36 -11.78
CA ALA A 496 -7.39 8.64 -13.04
C ALA A 496 -6.36 7.50 -12.94
N LEU A 497 -5.27 7.67 -12.19
CA LEU A 497 -4.27 6.61 -11.99
C LEU A 497 -4.80 5.54 -11.04
N ALA A 498 -5.54 5.92 -10.00
CA ALA A 498 -6.20 4.97 -9.13
C ALA A 498 -7.25 4.13 -9.89
N ALA A 499 -8.09 4.79 -10.69
CA ALA A 499 -9.06 4.13 -11.55
C ALA A 499 -8.40 3.18 -12.58
N ARG A 500 -7.24 3.56 -13.14
CA ARG A 500 -6.44 2.68 -14.01
C ARG A 500 -6.05 1.39 -13.29
N GLY A 501 -5.43 1.52 -12.11
CA GLY A 501 -5.00 0.36 -11.33
C GLY A 501 -6.16 -0.54 -10.92
N ALA A 502 -7.27 0.04 -10.45
CA ALA A 502 -8.48 -0.70 -10.13
C ALA A 502 -9.06 -1.46 -11.34
N ALA A 503 -9.08 -0.82 -12.51
CA ALA A 503 -9.55 -1.45 -13.74
C ALA A 503 -8.64 -2.61 -14.18
N GLU A 504 -7.32 -2.46 -14.08
CA GLU A 504 -6.32 -3.50 -14.37
C GLU A 504 -6.48 -4.70 -13.44
N ASP A 505 -6.56 -4.47 -12.12
CA ASP A 505 -6.75 -5.52 -11.12
C ASP A 505 -8.08 -6.28 -11.32
N MET A 506 -9.18 -5.56 -11.55
CA MET A 506 -10.47 -6.18 -11.81
C MET A 506 -10.47 -6.98 -13.13
N ALA A 507 -9.81 -6.47 -14.18
CA ALA A 507 -9.65 -7.23 -15.42
C ALA A 507 -8.87 -8.53 -15.20
N ALA A 508 -7.83 -8.52 -14.37
CA ALA A 508 -7.06 -9.71 -13.99
C ALA A 508 -7.92 -10.73 -13.21
N VAL A 509 -8.70 -10.27 -12.22
CA VAL A 509 -9.65 -11.11 -11.46
C VAL A 509 -10.62 -11.81 -12.42
N LEU A 510 -11.24 -11.04 -13.31
CA LEU A 510 -12.23 -11.53 -14.26
C LEU A 510 -11.64 -12.56 -15.23
N ALA A 511 -10.40 -12.35 -15.68
CA ALA A 511 -9.69 -13.31 -16.53
C ALA A 511 -9.43 -14.65 -15.80
N VAL A 512 -9.01 -14.60 -14.53
CA VAL A 512 -8.82 -15.81 -13.71
C VAL A 512 -10.14 -16.57 -13.53
N LEU A 513 -11.23 -15.87 -13.20
CA LEU A 513 -12.55 -16.47 -13.03
C LEU A 513 -13.07 -17.09 -14.34
N SER A 514 -12.89 -16.40 -15.47
CA SER A 514 -13.24 -16.90 -16.80
C SER A 514 -12.48 -18.19 -17.14
N GLY A 515 -11.17 -18.24 -16.86
CA GLY A 515 -10.35 -19.44 -17.03
C GLY A 515 -10.87 -20.62 -16.20
N LEU A 516 -11.19 -20.39 -14.92
CA LEU A 516 -11.75 -21.41 -14.02
C LEU A 516 -13.10 -21.96 -14.53
N LEU A 517 -13.99 -21.09 -15.01
CA LEU A 517 -15.29 -21.49 -15.57
C LEU A 517 -15.14 -22.27 -16.88
N SER A 518 -14.15 -21.91 -17.69
CA SER A 518 -13.81 -22.58 -18.94
C SER A 518 -13.08 -23.92 -18.75
N GLY A 519 -12.69 -24.25 -17.51
CA GLY A 519 -11.93 -25.44 -17.17
C GLY A 519 -10.44 -25.35 -17.53
N GLU A 520 -9.97 -24.15 -17.84
CA GLU A 520 -8.55 -23.84 -17.95
C GLU A 520 -7.98 -23.70 -16.53
N ARG A 521 -6.70 -24.01 -16.36
CA ARG A 521 -5.98 -23.67 -15.13
C ARG A 521 -5.32 -22.32 -15.40
N PRO A 522 -5.91 -21.19 -14.96
CA PRO A 522 -5.24 -19.91 -15.11
C PRO A 522 -3.91 -19.95 -14.37
N GLU A 523 -2.88 -19.34 -14.96
CA GLU A 523 -1.78 -18.83 -14.15
C GLU A 523 -2.39 -17.73 -13.29
N ILE A 524 -2.44 -17.97 -11.97
CA ILE A 524 -2.96 -17.01 -11.02
C ILE A 524 -1.81 -16.05 -10.77
N GLU A 525 -1.82 -14.90 -11.44
CA GLU A 525 -1.10 -13.74 -10.93
C GLU A 525 -1.92 -13.21 -9.72
N PRO A 526 -1.28 -12.97 -8.58
CA PRO A 526 -1.97 -12.39 -7.43
C PRO A 526 -2.52 -11.02 -7.82
N VAL A 527 -3.83 -10.84 -7.61
CA VAL A 527 -4.50 -9.55 -7.73
C VAL A 527 -3.95 -8.69 -6.60
N SER A 528 -3.37 -7.54 -6.91
CA SER A 528 -2.71 -6.74 -5.90
C SER A 528 -3.71 -5.80 -5.20
N ALA A 529 -3.67 -5.72 -3.87
CA ALA A 529 -4.28 -4.61 -3.10
C ALA A 529 -3.56 -3.28 -3.34
N HIS A 530 -2.62 -3.21 -4.28
CA HIS A 530 -2.16 -1.96 -4.87
C HIS A 530 -3.36 -1.09 -5.28
N SER A 531 -4.36 -1.63 -5.99
CA SER A 531 -5.58 -0.87 -6.33
C SER A 531 -6.33 -0.33 -5.11
N ILE A 532 -6.47 -1.10 -4.03
CA ILE A 532 -7.15 -0.64 -2.81
C ILE A 532 -6.41 0.54 -2.19
N ALA A 533 -5.08 0.48 -2.15
CA ALA A 533 -4.28 1.59 -1.66
C ALA A 533 -4.29 2.80 -2.59
N LEU A 534 -4.31 2.58 -3.91
CA LEU A 534 -4.43 3.65 -4.89
C LEU A 534 -5.78 4.37 -4.74
N ASP A 535 -6.86 3.60 -4.57
CA ASP A 535 -8.23 4.08 -4.38
C ASP A 535 -8.34 4.89 -3.09
N TRP A 536 -7.87 4.35 -1.96
CA TRP A 536 -7.80 5.08 -0.70
C TRP A 536 -7.01 6.39 -0.82
N ALA A 537 -5.88 6.37 -1.53
CA ALA A 537 -5.04 7.55 -1.70
C ALA A 537 -5.68 8.62 -2.60
N ALA A 538 -6.52 8.23 -3.55
CA ALA A 538 -7.29 9.13 -4.41
C ALA A 538 -8.47 9.77 -3.66
N ASP A 539 -9.18 8.96 -2.85
CA ASP A 539 -10.36 9.37 -2.08
C ASP A 539 -10.02 9.97 -0.71
N ARG A 540 -8.73 10.27 -0.49
CA ARG A 540 -8.30 11.02 0.68
C ARG A 540 -9.15 12.28 0.83
N PRO A 541 -9.76 12.51 2.02
CA PRO A 541 -10.51 13.72 2.25
C PRO A 541 -9.62 14.95 2.08
N SER A 542 -10.15 16.00 1.44
CA SER A 542 -9.42 17.24 1.13
C SER A 542 -8.70 17.86 2.33
N GLY A 543 -9.24 17.71 3.54
CA GLY A 543 -8.62 18.17 4.80
C GLY A 543 -7.33 17.42 5.19
N LEU A 544 -7.23 16.12 4.88
CA LEU A 544 -6.01 15.34 5.09
C LEU A 544 -4.97 15.58 3.98
N ARG A 545 -5.41 15.97 2.77
CA ARG A 545 -4.51 16.18 1.62
C ARG A 545 -3.43 17.23 1.87
N GLN A 546 -3.68 18.31 2.63
CA GLN A 546 -2.67 19.36 2.83
C GLN A 546 -1.73 19.13 4.01
N ALA A 547 -2.19 18.51 5.09
CA ALA A 547 -1.40 18.32 6.30
C ALA A 547 -0.36 17.19 6.15
N ASP A 548 -0.60 16.24 5.24
CA ASP A 548 0.12 14.96 5.16
C ASP A 548 1.16 14.88 4.03
N MET A 549 1.19 15.79 3.05
CA MET A 549 2.16 15.70 1.92
C MET A 549 3.64 15.81 2.32
N ALA A 550 3.92 16.18 3.57
CA ALA A 550 5.26 16.32 4.13
C ALA A 550 5.73 15.07 4.88
N SER A 551 4.94 14.00 4.92
CA SER A 551 5.29 12.75 5.58
C SER A 551 4.75 11.57 4.78
N PRO A 552 5.49 10.46 4.69
CA PRO A 552 4.93 9.26 4.10
C PRO A 552 3.89 8.65 5.02
N THR A 553 2.90 8.01 4.42
CA THR A 553 1.86 7.26 5.11
C THR A 553 1.96 5.81 4.70
N VAL A 554 1.93 4.91 5.68
CA VAL A 554 1.92 3.47 5.42
C VAL A 554 0.52 2.93 5.74
N LEU A 555 -0.10 2.34 4.74
CA LEU A 555 -1.37 1.62 4.85
C LEU A 555 -1.07 0.14 4.90
N ILE A 556 -1.73 -0.56 5.80
CA ILE A 556 -1.64 -2.01 5.87
C ILE A 556 -3.05 -2.57 5.71
N VAL A 557 -3.26 -3.33 4.63
CA VAL A 557 -4.52 -4.00 4.29
C VAL A 557 -4.38 -5.48 4.62
N HIS A 558 -5.36 -6.01 5.37
CA HIS A 558 -5.26 -7.35 5.93
C HIS A 558 -6.15 -8.35 5.21
N HIS A 559 -5.57 -9.48 4.81
CA HIS A 559 -6.32 -10.64 4.34
C HIS A 559 -6.17 -11.79 5.34
N HIS A 560 -7.07 -11.85 6.33
CA HIS A 560 -7.12 -12.97 7.27
C HIS A 560 -7.98 -14.11 6.73
N ALA A 561 -7.36 -15.25 6.43
CA ALA A 561 -8.05 -16.43 5.93
C ALA A 561 -8.91 -17.17 7.00
N GLY A 562 -8.78 -16.82 8.30
CA GLY A 562 -9.18 -17.69 9.40
C GLY A 562 -10.24 -17.22 10.40
N GLN A 563 -10.45 -15.92 10.60
CA GLN A 563 -11.22 -15.44 11.77
C GLN A 563 -12.58 -14.79 11.45
N ASP A 564 -12.84 -14.35 10.22
CA ASP A 564 -14.16 -13.85 9.84
C ASP A 564 -14.58 -14.34 8.44
N PRO A 565 -15.58 -15.24 8.33
CA PRO A 565 -16.11 -15.65 7.03
C PRO A 565 -16.84 -14.50 6.30
N ALA A 566 -17.08 -13.35 6.94
CA ALA A 566 -17.57 -12.15 6.28
C ALA A 566 -16.47 -11.35 5.54
N GLY A 567 -15.19 -11.73 5.68
CA GLY A 567 -14.10 -11.17 4.87
C GLY A 567 -13.81 -9.68 5.11
N ALA A 568 -14.09 -9.17 6.31
CA ALA A 568 -13.80 -7.78 6.64
C ALA A 568 -12.27 -7.54 6.66
N SER A 569 -11.76 -6.85 5.64
CA SER A 569 -10.41 -6.30 5.66
C SER A 569 -10.33 -5.23 6.74
N ALA A 570 -9.36 -5.34 7.64
CA ALA A 570 -8.97 -4.22 8.49
C ALA A 570 -7.91 -3.40 7.76
N ILE A 571 -7.94 -2.07 7.97
CA ILE A 571 -6.95 -1.14 7.44
C ILE A 571 -6.30 -0.45 8.63
N ASP A 572 -5.00 -0.65 8.79
CA ASP A 572 -4.18 0.11 9.74
C ASP A 572 -3.48 1.25 8.98
N ILE A 573 -3.51 2.46 9.55
CA ILE A 573 -2.82 3.64 9.02
C ILE A 573 -1.72 4.01 10.00
N VAL A 574 -0.48 4.01 9.52
CA VAL A 574 0.75 4.31 10.28
C VAL A 574 1.33 5.65 9.85
#